data_AF-A0AAA9THG4-F1
#
_entry.id   AF-A0AAA9THG4-F1
#
_cell.length_a   1.000
_cell.length_b   1.000
_cell.length_c   1.000
_cell.angle_alpha   90.00
_cell.angle_beta   90.00
_cell.angle_gamma   90.00
#
_symmetry.space_group_name_H-M   'P 1'
#
loop_
_entity.id
_entity.type
_entity.pdbx_description
1 polymer ?
#
loop_
_entity_poly.entity_id
_entity_poly.type
_entity_poly.pdbx_seq_one_letter_code
_entity_poly.pdbx_strand_id
1 'polypeptide(L)'
;MAETVADTRRLITKPQNLNDAYGPPSNFLEIDVSNPQTVGVGRGRFTTYEIRVKMLLLLLLSQLQSCLTLCDPMDCSLPGSSIHRIFQTNLPIFKLKESTVRRRYSDFEWLRSELERESKVVVPPLPGKAFLRQLPFRGDDGIFDDNFIEERKQGLEQFINKVAGHPLAQNERCLHMFLQDEIIDKSYTPSKIRHA
;
A
#
# COMPACT_ATOMS: atom_id res chain seq x y z
N MET A 1 -22.84 37.07 21.25
CA MET A 1 -21.95 35.97 21.67
C MET A 1 -22.76 34.70 21.49
N ALA A 2 -22.40 33.84 20.54
CA ALA A 2 -23.09 32.57 20.32
C ALA A 2 -22.40 31.50 21.15
N GLU A 3 -23.05 30.99 22.19
CA GLU A 3 -22.58 29.85 22.96
C GLU A 3 -22.69 28.59 22.12
N THR A 4 -21.56 28.04 21.68
CA THR A 4 -21.48 26.72 21.06
C THR A 4 -21.61 25.66 22.14
N VAL A 5 -22.84 25.20 22.39
CA VAL A 5 -23.10 24.05 23.26
C VAL A 5 -22.43 22.83 22.64
N ALA A 6 -21.51 22.19 23.37
CA ALA A 6 -20.83 20.99 22.90
C ALA A 6 -21.87 19.89 22.65
N ASP A 7 -22.08 19.54 21.38
CA ASP A 7 -23.06 18.53 20.99
C ASP A 7 -22.55 17.14 21.39
N THR A 8 -22.99 16.67 22.56
CA THR A 8 -22.68 15.34 23.10
C THR A 8 -23.61 14.25 22.54
N ARG A 9 -24.40 14.53 21.50
CA ARG A 9 -25.24 13.52 20.85
C ARG A 9 -24.36 12.47 20.18
N ARG A 10 -24.35 11.27 20.74
CA ARG A 10 -23.67 10.12 20.13
C ARG A 10 -24.35 9.78 18.81
N LEU A 11 -23.58 9.79 17.73
CA LEU A 11 -24.03 9.26 16.43
C LEU A 11 -24.41 7.79 16.61
N ILE A 12 -25.53 7.38 16.00
CA ILE A 12 -25.97 5.97 16.04
C ILE A 12 -24.94 5.15 15.28
N THR A 13 -24.07 4.45 16.01
CA THR A 13 -23.10 3.51 15.44
C THR A 13 -23.76 2.17 15.24
N LYS A 14 -23.61 1.58 14.05
CA LYS A 14 -24.02 0.19 13.82
C LYS A 14 -23.24 -0.70 14.81
N PRO A 15 -23.91 -1.59 15.57
CA PRO A 15 -23.25 -2.46 16.52
C PRO A 15 -22.21 -3.33 15.80
N GLN A 16 -20.98 -3.33 16.31
CA GLN A 16 -19.93 -4.17 15.74
C GLN A 16 -20.28 -5.64 15.95
N ASN A 17 -20.14 -6.43 14.89
CA ASN A 17 -20.42 -7.86 14.96
C ASN A 17 -19.29 -8.57 15.73
N LEU A 18 -19.60 -9.67 16.43
CA LEU A 18 -18.58 -10.48 17.12
C LEU A 18 -17.48 -10.97 16.17
N ASN A 19 -17.82 -11.24 14.91
CA ASN A 19 -16.86 -11.62 13.88
C ASN A 19 -15.96 -10.45 13.45
N ASP A 20 -16.42 -9.19 13.57
CA ASP A 20 -15.59 -8.01 13.29
C ASP A 20 -14.67 -7.67 14.47
N ALA A 21 -15.10 -7.98 15.70
CA ALA A 21 -14.34 -7.74 16.93
C ALA A 21 -13.20 -8.75 17.15
N TYR A 22 -13.37 -9.99 16.69
CA TYR A 22 -12.41 -11.08 16.85
C TYR A 22 -11.91 -11.69 15.54
N GLY A 23 -12.37 -11.17 14.39
CA GLY A 23 -11.88 -11.58 13.08
C GLY A 23 -10.41 -11.18 12.91
N PRO A 24 -9.61 -11.97 12.17
CA PRO A 24 -8.28 -11.54 11.80
C PRO A 24 -8.38 -10.17 11.11
N PRO A 25 -7.55 -9.17 11.50
CA PRO A 25 -7.62 -7.84 10.92
C PRO A 25 -7.50 -7.95 9.40
N SER A 26 -8.37 -7.25 8.67
CA SER A 26 -8.46 -7.32 7.20
C SER A 26 -7.29 -6.64 6.47
N ASN A 27 -6.07 -6.82 6.96
CA ASN A 27 -4.83 -6.41 6.28
C ASN A 27 -4.34 -7.59 5.43
N PHE A 28 -4.84 -7.66 4.20
CA PHE A 28 -4.48 -8.69 3.21
C PHE A 28 -3.09 -8.48 2.59
N LEU A 29 -2.49 -7.31 2.82
CA LEU A 29 -1.21 -6.89 2.26
C LEU A 29 -0.35 -6.31 3.39
N GLU A 30 0.78 -6.95 3.66
CA GLU A 30 1.81 -6.46 4.58
C GLU A 30 2.98 -5.95 3.74
N ILE A 31 3.38 -4.70 3.96
CA ILE A 31 4.52 -4.09 3.29
C ILE A 31 5.53 -3.62 4.33
N ASP A 32 6.70 -4.24 4.31
CA ASP A 32 7.82 -3.89 5.18
C ASP A 32 8.82 -3.02 4.40
N VAL A 33 9.27 -1.91 5.00
CA VAL A 33 10.39 -1.11 4.47
C VAL A 33 11.58 -1.31 5.41
N SER A 34 12.66 -1.91 4.91
CA SER A 34 13.76 -2.38 5.73
C SER A 34 15.12 -2.19 5.05
N ASN A 35 16.20 -2.61 5.73
CA ASN A 35 17.55 -2.71 5.18
C ASN A 35 18.04 -1.43 4.46
N PRO A 36 18.19 -0.30 5.18
CA PRO A 36 18.70 0.91 4.57
C PRO A 36 20.15 0.71 4.11
N GLN A 37 20.42 1.02 2.84
CA GLN A 37 21.78 0.99 2.29
C GLN A 37 22.10 2.29 1.56
N THR A 38 23.23 2.89 1.92
CA THR A 38 23.80 4.04 1.21
C THR A 38 24.55 3.55 -0.03
N VAL A 39 24.11 4.00 -1.20
CA VAL A 39 24.69 3.69 -2.50
C VAL A 39 25.32 4.97 -3.09
N GLY A 40 26.45 4.82 -3.78
CA GLY A 40 27.17 5.91 -4.42
C GLY A 40 28.43 6.36 -3.67
N VAL A 41 29.16 7.33 -4.25
CA VAL A 41 30.42 7.84 -3.71
C VAL A 41 30.38 9.37 -3.66
N GLY A 42 30.93 9.96 -2.61
CA GLY A 42 31.06 11.42 -2.46
C GLY A 42 29.70 12.13 -2.31
N ARG A 43 29.46 13.14 -3.16
CA ARG A 43 28.25 13.97 -3.16
C ARG A 43 27.04 13.31 -3.83
N GLY A 44 27.25 12.22 -4.59
CA GLY A 44 26.20 11.47 -5.26
C GLY A 44 25.62 10.33 -4.43
N ARG A 45 25.90 10.28 -3.12
CA ARG A 45 25.40 9.23 -2.22
C ARG A 45 23.90 9.39 -1.97
N PHE A 46 23.18 8.27 -1.95
CA PHE A 46 21.76 8.23 -1.59
C PHE A 46 21.42 6.94 -0.85
N THR A 47 20.46 7.01 0.07
CA THR A 47 19.96 5.85 0.81
C THR A 47 18.82 5.19 0.03
N THR A 48 18.95 3.88 -0.14
CA THR A 48 17.92 3.00 -0.70
C THR A 48 17.37 2.11 0.41
N TYR A 49 16.13 1.69 0.24
CA TYR A 49 15.42 0.82 1.17
C TYR A 49 14.94 -0.42 0.42
N GLU A 50 14.91 -1.55 1.14
CA GLU A 50 14.31 -2.79 0.66
C GLU A 50 12.83 -2.80 1.04
N ILE A 51 11.97 -2.85 0.02
CA ILE A 51 10.52 -2.96 0.18
C ILE A 51 10.16 -4.43 -0.03
N ARG A 52 9.62 -5.05 1.02
CA ARG A 52 9.13 -6.43 0.98
C ARG A 52 7.62 -6.41 1.04
N VAL A 53 6.98 -7.07 0.08
CA VAL A 53 5.53 -7.19 0.02
C VAL A 53 5.17 -8.65 0.29
N LYS A 54 4.24 -8.87 1.22
CA LYS A 54 3.68 -10.19 1.51
C LYS A 54 2.17 -10.13 1.42
N MET A 55 1.61 -11.02 0.61
CA MET A 55 0.18 -11.26 0.56
C MET A 55 -0.16 -12.39 1.52
N LEU A 56 -0.85 -12.08 2.63
CA LEU A 56 -1.22 -13.09 3.62
C LEU A 56 -2.32 -14.01 3.06
N LEU A 57 -1.91 -15.19 2.58
CA LEU A 57 -2.76 -16.19 1.93
C LEU A 57 -3.87 -16.75 2.85
N LEU A 58 -3.77 -16.60 4.17
CA LEU A 58 -4.73 -17.18 5.13
C LEU A 58 -6.15 -16.60 4.98
N LEU A 59 -6.28 -15.32 4.61
CA LEU A 59 -7.58 -14.71 4.30
C LEU A 59 -8.14 -15.16 2.95
N LEU A 60 -7.30 -15.62 2.02
CA LEU A 60 -7.78 -16.16 0.75
C LEU A 60 -8.51 -17.47 0.95
N LEU A 61 -8.05 -18.31 1.86
CA LEU A 61 -8.75 -19.54 2.24
C LEU A 61 -10.07 -19.24 2.96
N SER A 62 -10.12 -18.22 3.82
CA SER A 62 -11.38 -17.84 4.47
C SER A 62 -12.38 -17.22 3.50
N GLN A 63 -11.94 -16.37 2.55
CA GLN A 63 -12.81 -15.83 1.50
C GLN A 63 -13.27 -16.92 0.51
N LEU A 64 -12.40 -17.89 0.20
CA LEU A 64 -12.79 -19.07 -0.58
C LEU A 64 -13.87 -19.89 0.16
N GLN A 65 -13.75 -20.01 1.48
CA GLN A 65 -14.67 -20.78 2.32
C GLN A 65 -16.01 -20.05 2.55
N SER A 66 -15.99 -18.72 2.68
CA SER A 66 -17.20 -17.88 2.66
C SER A 66 -17.93 -17.92 1.31
N CYS A 67 -17.18 -18.03 0.21
CA CYS A 67 -17.74 -18.12 -1.13
C CYS A 67 -18.30 -19.53 -1.43
N LEU A 68 -17.68 -20.59 -0.90
CA LEU A 68 -18.21 -21.96 -0.94
C LEU A 68 -19.46 -22.15 -0.08
N THR A 69 -19.63 -21.36 0.99
CA THR A 69 -20.79 -21.42 1.89
C THR A 69 -21.98 -20.54 1.45
N LEU A 70 -21.79 -19.65 0.48
CA LEU A 70 -22.89 -18.91 -0.17
C LEU A 70 -23.53 -19.68 -1.34
N CYS A 71 -22.96 -20.83 -1.71
CA CYS A 71 -23.58 -21.79 -2.61
C CYS A 71 -24.37 -22.80 -1.76
N ASP A 72 -25.58 -22.43 -1.34
CA ASP A 72 -26.52 -23.41 -0.80
C ASP A 72 -26.73 -24.55 -1.83
N PRO A 73 -26.76 -25.82 -1.41
CA PRO A 73 -27.08 -26.93 -2.30
C PRO A 73 -28.60 -27.02 -2.40
N MET A 74 -29.17 -26.38 -3.43
CA MET A 74 -30.39 -26.79 -4.15
C MET A 74 -30.90 -25.58 -4.95
N ASP A 75 -30.42 -25.46 -6.18
CA ASP A 75 -31.37 -25.41 -7.29
C ASP A 75 -30.69 -25.93 -8.56
N CYS A 76 -31.40 -26.88 -9.17
CA CYS A 76 -30.96 -27.71 -10.27
C CYS A 76 -30.93 -26.94 -11.60
N SER A 77 -30.02 -27.40 -12.47
CA SER A 77 -30.09 -27.37 -13.94
C SER A 77 -30.08 -26.01 -14.67
N LEU A 78 -28.90 -25.61 -15.16
CA LEU A 78 -28.75 -24.99 -16.50
C LEU A 78 -27.42 -25.44 -17.15
N PRO A 79 -27.42 -25.77 -18.47
CA PRO A 79 -26.22 -26.20 -19.18
C PRO A 79 -25.45 -24.99 -19.71
N GLY A 80 -24.12 -25.04 -19.62
CA GLY A 80 -23.24 -24.17 -20.39
C GLY A 80 -22.72 -22.95 -19.65
N SER A 81 -21.43 -23.01 -19.32
CA SER A 81 -20.50 -21.87 -19.32
C SER A 81 -20.87 -20.66 -18.45
N SER A 82 -20.59 -20.69 -17.13
CA SER A 82 -20.19 -19.49 -16.35
C SER A 82 -19.83 -19.71 -14.87
N ILE A 83 -19.52 -20.92 -14.39
CA ILE A 83 -19.02 -21.08 -13.00
C ILE A 83 -17.55 -20.59 -12.84
N HIS A 84 -16.89 -20.15 -13.92
CA HIS A 84 -15.55 -19.57 -13.85
C HIS A 84 -15.48 -18.16 -13.24
N ARG A 85 -16.63 -17.54 -12.90
CA ARG A 85 -16.67 -16.10 -12.58
C ARG A 85 -16.81 -15.74 -11.10
N ILE A 86 -17.02 -16.71 -10.21
CA ILE A 86 -17.36 -16.41 -8.80
C ILE A 86 -16.13 -16.49 -7.86
N PHE A 87 -15.01 -17.08 -8.30
CA PHE A 87 -13.79 -17.29 -7.48
C PHE A 87 -12.55 -16.47 -7.91
N GLN A 88 -12.71 -15.25 -8.40
CA GLN A 88 -11.57 -14.31 -8.46
C GLN A 88 -11.28 -13.69 -7.07
N THR A 89 -11.34 -14.48 -6.00
CA THR A 89 -10.82 -14.11 -4.68
C THR A 89 -9.37 -14.57 -4.58
N ASN A 90 -8.51 -13.89 -5.31
CA ASN A 90 -7.05 -13.74 -5.14
C ASN A 90 -6.86 -12.33 -5.67
N LEU A 91 -6.53 -11.31 -4.87
CA LEU A 91 -6.37 -9.93 -5.37
C LEU A 91 -5.62 -9.97 -6.72
N PRO A 92 -6.31 -9.93 -7.88
CA PRO A 92 -5.70 -10.29 -9.17
C PRO A 92 -4.87 -9.13 -9.72
N ILE A 93 -4.67 -8.16 -8.84
CA ILE A 93 -4.07 -6.87 -9.03
C ILE A 93 -2.55 -7.02 -8.88
N PHE A 94 -2.07 -7.86 -7.95
CA PHE A 94 -0.64 -8.15 -7.77
C PHE A 94 -0.25 -9.46 -8.46
N LYS A 95 0.70 -9.41 -9.42
CA LYS A 95 1.21 -10.59 -10.14
C LYS A 95 1.95 -11.61 -9.25
N LEU A 96 2.60 -11.15 -8.18
CA LEU A 96 3.42 -11.96 -7.27
C LEU A 96 2.82 -11.95 -5.86
N LYS A 97 2.83 -13.11 -5.20
CA LYS A 97 2.37 -13.29 -3.80
C LYS A 97 3.34 -12.69 -2.78
N GLU A 98 4.63 -12.72 -3.14
CA GLU A 98 5.70 -12.07 -2.39
C GLU A 98 6.63 -11.40 -3.40
N SER A 99 7.03 -10.16 -3.11
CA SER A 99 8.05 -9.45 -3.89
C SER A 99 8.99 -8.71 -2.97
N THR A 100 10.22 -8.50 -3.45
CA THR A 100 11.23 -7.73 -2.74
C THR A 100 11.95 -6.86 -3.75
N VAL A 101 11.80 -5.54 -3.61
CA VAL A 101 12.32 -4.54 -4.54
C VAL A 101 13.05 -3.45 -3.78
N ARG A 102 13.98 -2.78 -4.43
CA ARG A 102 14.76 -1.71 -3.80
C ARG A 102 14.36 -0.35 -4.35
N ARG A 103 14.10 0.60 -3.45
CA ARG A 103 13.60 1.95 -3.79
C ARG A 103 14.30 3.03 -3.00
N ARG A 104 14.52 4.17 -3.62
CA ARG A 104 15.01 5.39 -2.95
C ARG A 104 13.83 6.32 -2.65
N TYR A 105 14.05 7.26 -1.73
CA TYR A 105 13.03 8.25 -1.34
C TYR A 105 12.41 8.98 -2.55
N SER A 106 13.20 9.36 -3.56
CA SER A 106 12.66 10.05 -4.75
C SER A 106 11.69 9.20 -5.58
N ASP A 107 11.76 7.87 -5.47
CA ASP A 107 10.84 6.98 -6.16
C ASP A 107 9.46 6.99 -5.48
N PHE A 108 9.42 7.13 -4.15
CA PHE A 108 8.17 7.34 -3.41
C PHE A 108 7.53 8.69 -3.76
N GLU A 109 8.34 9.73 -3.96
CA GLU A 109 7.84 11.03 -4.43
C GLU A 109 7.21 10.95 -5.82
N TRP A 110 7.83 10.17 -6.71
CA TRP A 110 7.27 9.89 -8.02
C TRP A 110 5.92 9.17 -7.91
N LEU A 111 5.85 8.10 -7.10
CA LEU A 111 4.59 7.35 -6.89
C LEU A 111 3.48 8.26 -6.36
N ARG A 112 3.79 9.09 -5.36
CA ARG A 112 2.84 10.07 -4.80
C ARG A 112 2.31 11.02 -5.88
N SER A 113 3.22 11.62 -6.66
CA SER A 113 2.86 12.59 -7.71
C SER A 113 1.98 11.95 -8.79
N GLU A 114 2.25 10.68 -9.11
CA GLU A 114 1.50 9.93 -10.10
C GLU A 114 0.07 9.60 -9.61
N LEU A 115 -0.05 9.18 -8.35
CA LEU A 115 -1.35 8.90 -7.72
C LEU A 115 -2.20 10.16 -7.55
N GLU A 116 -1.58 11.29 -7.18
CA GLU A 116 -2.28 12.58 -7.06
C GLU A 116 -2.77 13.11 -8.42
N ARG A 117 -2.09 12.75 -9.54
CA ARG A 117 -2.47 13.18 -10.89
C ARG A 117 -3.60 12.34 -11.47
N GLU A 118 -3.48 11.02 -11.42
CA GLU A 118 -4.39 10.10 -12.11
C GLU A 118 -5.59 9.67 -11.24
N SER A 119 -5.45 9.76 -9.91
CA SER A 119 -6.43 9.23 -8.96
C SER A 119 -6.95 10.32 -8.01
N LYS A 120 -8.25 10.31 -7.70
CA LYS A 120 -8.83 11.17 -6.65
C LYS A 120 -8.54 10.65 -5.23
N VAL A 121 -7.45 9.90 -5.07
CA VAL A 121 -7.04 9.28 -3.81
C VAL A 121 -6.43 10.35 -2.92
N VAL A 122 -6.82 10.34 -1.65
CA VAL A 122 -6.16 11.17 -0.63
C VAL A 122 -4.82 10.50 -0.31
N VAL A 123 -3.76 10.95 -0.98
CA VAL A 123 -2.43 10.40 -0.79
C VAL A 123 -1.85 10.91 0.54
N PRO A 124 -1.42 10.01 1.45
CA PRO A 124 -0.82 10.42 2.71
C PRO A 124 0.45 11.28 2.50
N PRO A 125 0.78 12.20 3.42
CA PRO A 125 2.01 12.96 3.31
C PRO A 125 3.23 12.05 3.45
N LEU A 126 4.23 12.27 2.61
CA LEU A 126 5.55 11.61 2.74
C LEU A 126 6.31 12.20 3.93
N PRO A 127 7.18 11.42 4.60
CA PRO A 127 8.09 11.97 5.60
C PRO A 127 8.93 13.08 4.96
N GLY A 128 8.97 14.25 5.60
CA GLY A 128 9.43 15.49 4.98
C GLY A 128 10.80 15.39 4.31
N LYS A 129 10.94 16.04 3.15
CA LYS A 129 12.25 16.29 2.54
C LYS A 129 13.10 17.10 3.51
N ALA A 130 14.04 16.45 4.18
CA ALA A 130 14.96 17.09 5.12
C ALA A 130 16.03 17.92 4.40
N PHE A 131 15.61 18.94 3.65
CA PHE A 131 16.48 19.87 2.92
C PHE A 131 17.51 20.52 3.85
N LEU A 132 17.13 20.85 5.07
CA LEU A 132 18.03 21.42 6.08
C LEU A 132 19.16 20.46 6.49
N ARG A 133 18.94 19.15 6.39
CA ARG A 133 19.95 18.12 6.71
C ARG A 133 20.92 17.86 5.55
N GLN A 134 20.68 18.44 4.37
CA GLN A 134 21.59 18.36 3.21
C GLN A 134 22.65 19.47 3.17
N LEU A 135 22.57 20.45 4.09
CA LEU A 135 23.50 21.57 4.11
C LEU A 135 24.92 21.12 4.47
N PRO A 136 25.96 21.60 3.76
CA PRO A 136 27.34 21.36 4.16
C PRO A 136 27.63 22.03 5.51
N PHE A 137 28.55 21.48 6.31
CA PHE A 137 29.00 21.98 7.63
C PHE A 137 28.08 21.71 8.82
N ARG A 138 27.39 20.56 8.85
CA ARG A 138 26.72 20.07 10.06
C ARG A 138 27.67 19.23 10.91
N GLY A 139 27.45 19.22 12.23
CA GLY A 139 28.16 18.32 13.16
C GLY A 139 27.57 16.91 13.23
N ASP A 140 26.46 16.67 12.51
CA ASP A 140 25.79 15.37 12.36
C ASP A 140 26.06 14.79 10.96
N ASP A 141 25.85 13.47 10.78
CA ASP A 141 25.91 12.80 9.47
C ASP A 141 24.75 13.22 8.53
N GLY A 142 23.94 14.21 8.93
CA GLY A 142 22.91 14.85 8.12
C GLY A 142 21.82 13.88 7.66
N ILE A 143 21.72 13.70 6.34
CA ILE A 143 20.78 12.76 5.72
C ILE A 143 21.21 11.28 5.85
N PHE A 144 22.43 11.03 6.32
CA PHE A 144 22.99 9.69 6.53
C PHE A 144 23.02 9.28 8.01
N ASP A 145 22.50 10.12 8.90
CA ASP A 145 22.34 9.81 10.32
C ASP A 145 21.36 8.64 10.51
N ASP A 146 21.72 7.64 11.32
CA ASP A 146 20.94 6.42 11.49
C ASP A 146 19.54 6.70 12.08
N ASN A 147 19.43 7.63 13.04
CA ASN A 147 18.13 8.00 13.61
C ASN A 147 17.23 8.62 12.54
N PHE A 148 17.80 9.46 11.68
CA PHE A 148 17.08 10.05 10.56
C PHE A 148 16.64 9.01 9.53
N ILE A 149 17.52 8.06 9.19
CA ILE A 149 17.22 6.97 8.27
C ILE A 149 16.06 6.13 8.81
N GLU A 150 16.06 5.82 10.10
CA GLU A 150 15.03 5.03 10.78
C GLU A 150 13.68 5.77 10.86
N GLU A 151 13.67 7.04 11.26
CA GLU A 151 12.47 7.89 11.26
C GLU A 151 11.84 7.97 9.86
N ARG A 152 12.68 8.19 8.85
CA ARG A 152 12.25 8.20 7.45
C ARG A 152 11.72 6.84 7.01
N LYS A 153 12.39 5.74 7.38
CA LYS A 153 11.97 4.37 7.06
C LYS A 153 10.55 4.11 7.59
N GLN A 154 10.30 4.41 8.86
CA GLN A 154 8.98 4.26 9.47
C GLN A 154 7.90 5.11 8.77
N GLY A 155 8.23 6.36 8.42
CA GLY A 155 7.31 7.21 7.66
C GLY A 155 7.00 6.69 6.26
N LEU A 156 8.00 6.14 5.56
CA LEU A 156 7.83 5.53 4.24
C LEU A 156 7.00 4.24 4.30
N GLU A 157 7.22 3.43 5.34
CA GLU A 157 6.46 2.21 5.60
C GLU A 157 4.98 2.53 5.85
N GLN A 158 4.69 3.50 6.73
CA GLN A 158 3.32 3.93 6.98
C GLN A 158 2.66 4.50 5.72
N PHE A 159 3.41 5.26 4.92
CA PHE A 159 2.91 5.80 3.66
C PHE A 159 2.50 4.68 2.70
N ILE A 160 3.38 3.72 2.43
CA ILE A 160 3.11 2.70 1.42
C ILE A 160 2.03 1.71 1.87
N ASN A 161 1.95 1.38 3.16
CA ASN A 161 0.87 0.56 3.69
C ASN A 161 -0.50 1.23 3.51
N LYS A 162 -0.61 2.54 3.80
CA LYS A 162 -1.85 3.30 3.59
C LYS A 162 -2.24 3.41 2.11
N VAL A 163 -1.27 3.66 1.25
CA VAL A 163 -1.50 3.75 -0.20
C VAL A 163 -1.93 2.40 -0.76
N ALA A 164 -1.22 1.32 -0.42
CA ALA A 164 -1.51 0.00 -0.95
C ALA A 164 -2.78 -0.64 -0.37
N GLY A 165 -3.23 -0.20 0.81
CA GLY A 165 -4.54 -0.54 1.37
C GLY A 165 -5.72 0.17 0.68
N HIS A 166 -5.48 1.18 -0.16
CA HIS A 166 -6.55 1.96 -0.78
C HIS A 166 -7.03 1.31 -2.10
N PRO A 167 -8.32 0.95 -2.25
CA PRO A 167 -8.82 0.19 -3.40
C PRO A 167 -8.63 0.92 -4.75
N LEU A 168 -8.73 2.24 -4.78
CA LEU A 168 -8.45 3.02 -5.99
C LEU A 168 -6.96 3.05 -6.37
N ALA A 169 -6.05 3.07 -5.40
CA ALA A 169 -4.61 3.06 -5.67
C ALA A 169 -4.15 1.68 -6.15
N GLN A 170 -4.80 0.62 -5.68
CA GLN A 170 -4.59 -0.75 -6.17
C GLN A 170 -4.88 -0.90 -7.67
N ASN A 171 -5.84 -0.16 -8.20
CA ASN A 171 -6.18 -0.19 -9.63
C ASN A 171 -5.13 0.52 -10.52
N GLU A 172 -4.26 1.34 -9.93
CA GLU A 172 -3.26 2.10 -10.67
C GLU A 172 -2.01 1.26 -10.92
N ARG A 173 -1.59 1.18 -12.18
CA ARG A 173 -0.39 0.40 -12.57
C ARG A 173 0.91 0.95 -11.99
N CYS A 174 0.98 2.23 -11.66
CA CYS A 174 2.17 2.83 -11.03
C CYS A 174 2.49 2.18 -9.68
N LEU A 175 1.48 1.76 -8.91
CA LEU A 175 1.67 1.05 -7.65
C LEU A 175 2.32 -0.32 -7.86
N HIS A 176 1.93 -1.04 -8.91
CA HIS A 176 2.47 -2.35 -9.25
C HIS A 176 3.90 -2.29 -9.74
N MET A 177 4.18 -1.34 -10.63
CA MET A 177 5.54 -1.07 -11.08
C MET A 177 6.44 -0.67 -9.90
N PHE A 178 5.90 0.07 -8.93
CA PHE A 178 6.65 0.43 -7.73
C PHE A 178 6.98 -0.78 -6.84
N LEU A 179 6.02 -1.69 -6.62
CA LEU A 179 6.12 -2.80 -5.65
C LEU A 179 6.65 -4.13 -6.22
N GLN A 180 6.54 -4.36 -7.54
CA GLN A 180 6.85 -5.65 -8.16
C GLN A 180 8.04 -5.60 -9.13
N ASP A 181 8.14 -4.55 -9.94
CA ASP A 181 9.21 -4.47 -10.94
C ASP A 181 10.54 -4.11 -10.26
N GLU A 182 11.69 -4.61 -10.72
CA GLU A 182 12.97 -4.23 -10.10
C GLU A 182 13.35 -2.77 -10.38
N ILE A 183 12.94 -2.25 -11.54
CA ILE A 183 13.29 -0.91 -12.03
C ILE A 183 12.00 -0.16 -12.36
N ILE A 184 11.91 1.10 -11.92
CA ILE A 184 10.80 1.98 -12.27
C ILE A 184 11.08 2.63 -13.62
N ASP A 185 10.26 2.32 -14.62
CA ASP A 185 10.28 3.03 -15.89
C ASP A 185 9.54 4.37 -15.76
N LYS A 186 10.29 5.46 -15.75
CA LYS A 186 9.75 6.83 -15.67
C LYS A 186 9.10 7.31 -16.98
N SER A 187 9.33 6.60 -18.08
CA SER A 187 8.74 6.90 -19.40
C SER A 187 7.43 6.14 -19.66
N TYR A 188 6.96 5.40 -18.67
CA TYR A 188 5.73 4.62 -18.73
C TYR A 188 4.49 5.49 -19.03
N THR A 189 3.59 4.95 -19.85
CA THR A 189 2.31 5.59 -20.20
C THR A 189 1.23 5.26 -19.15
N PRO A 190 0.70 6.27 -18.42
CA PRO A 190 -0.29 6.06 -17.38
C PRO A 190 -1.49 5.27 -17.91
N SER A 191 -1.76 4.13 -17.30
CA SER A 191 -2.86 3.25 -17.68
C SER A 191 -3.36 2.47 -16.47
N LYS A 192 -4.69 2.41 -16.32
CA LYS A 192 -5.33 1.58 -15.29
C LYS A 192 -5.12 0.10 -15.60
N ILE A 193 -5.09 -0.73 -14.58
CA ILE A 193 -5.05 -2.18 -14.76
C ILE A 193 -6.34 -2.59 -15.48
N ARG A 194 -6.21 -3.13 -16.70
CA ARG A 194 -7.34 -3.72 -17.41
C ARG A 194 -7.53 -5.14 -16.88
N HIS A 195 -8.64 -5.39 -16.21
CA HIS A 195 -9.11 -6.74 -15.94
C HIS A 195 -9.47 -7.38 -17.29
N ALA A 196 -8.70 -8.39 -17.71
CA ALA A 196 -9.03 -9.24 -18.85
C ALA A 196 -9.97 -10.36 -18.41
#